data_AF-V9MYY0-F1
#
_entry.id   AF-V9MYY0-F1
#
_cell.length_a   1.000
_cell.length_b   1.000
_cell.length_c   1.000
_cell.angle_alpha   90.00
_cell.angle_beta   90.00
_cell.angle_gamma   90.00
#
_symmetry.space_group_name_H-M   'P 1'
#
loop_
_entity.id
_entity.type
_entity.pdbx_description
1 polymer ?
#
loop_
_entity_poly.entity_id
_entity_poly.type
_entity_poly.pdbx_seq_one_letter_code
_entity_poly.pdbx_strand_id
1 'polypeptide(L)'
;MSFVIAVPEFLSAAATDLANLGSTISAANAAASIPTTGVLAAGADDVSAAIAALFGAHAQAYQTISAQAATFHAQFVQTLSAGAGAYANAEAANVQQSLLNAINAPTQALLGRPLIGDGADGTAPGQNGGAGGLLYGNGGNGAAGVNAGIAGGSGGAAGLIGNGGSGGAGGAGAAGGSGGQGGLLYGNGGAGGNGGAATIPGGNGGAGGAGGNAWLFGNGGAGGLGAAGAAGAAGVNPLTVPAGQGSMGNNGEPGGPGQPGTEFGQTGGTGGTGGTGLSVGGTGGTGGTGGTGGAGGSGGRGGLLVGDGGAGGIGGTGGEGGIGARGGTGGQGGMGGAGQPGVGGDAGDGGNGGIGGDGGAGGDGGAGGAGGAGGLFGVSGSSGLGGAAGSGGNGGGGGEPGVAGSPGVGPAGRGGDGNLGQFGPEGAPGQPGQPGQPG
;
A
#
# COMPACT_ATOMS: atom_id res chain seq x y z
N MET A 1 37.27 -12.92 21.05
CA MET A 1 37.52 -12.76 19.59
C MET A 1 38.94 -12.26 19.43
N SER A 2 39.82 -12.96 18.72
CA SER A 2 41.18 -12.46 18.46
C SER A 2 41.09 -11.28 17.51
N PHE A 3 41.63 -10.13 17.91
CA PHE A 3 41.75 -8.98 17.01
C PHE A 3 42.78 -9.33 15.93
N VAL A 4 42.34 -9.36 14.67
CA VAL A 4 43.26 -9.38 13.53
C VAL A 4 43.74 -7.95 13.34
N ILE A 5 45.01 -7.69 13.64
CA ILE A 5 45.66 -6.41 13.34
C ILE A 5 46.24 -6.57 11.93
N ALA A 6 45.57 -5.97 10.94
CA ALA A 6 46.15 -5.80 9.62
C ALA A 6 46.97 -4.50 9.63
N VAL A 7 48.16 -4.51 9.04
CA VAL A 7 48.96 -3.30 8.82
C VAL A 7 48.93 -3.03 7.31
N PRO A 8 48.07 -2.12 6.83
CA PRO A 8 47.86 -1.88 5.39
C PRO A 8 49.16 -1.56 4.64
N GLU A 9 50.11 -0.91 5.30
CA GLU A 9 51.42 -0.56 4.75
C GLU A 9 52.26 -1.80 4.40
N PHE A 10 52.26 -2.82 5.26
CA PHE A 10 53.00 -4.07 4.99
C PHE A 10 52.35 -4.88 3.86
N LEU A 11 51.02 -4.85 3.75
CA LEU A 11 50.28 -5.53 2.68
C LEU A 11 50.51 -4.87 1.31
N SER A 12 50.52 -3.54 1.26
CA SER A 12 50.83 -2.76 0.05
C SER A 12 52.27 -2.98 -0.43
N ALA A 13 53.23 -2.99 0.49
CA ALA A 13 54.63 -3.31 0.18
C ALA A 13 54.77 -4.73 -0.39
N ALA A 14 54.15 -5.73 0.25
CA ALA A 14 54.16 -7.10 -0.22
C ALA A 14 53.52 -7.28 -1.61
N ALA A 15 52.43 -6.56 -1.91
CA ALA A 15 51.81 -6.59 -3.24
C ALA A 15 52.73 -6.01 -4.32
N THR A 16 53.47 -4.95 -4.01
CA THR A 16 54.47 -4.36 -4.91
C THR A 16 55.62 -5.33 -5.19
N ASP A 17 56.14 -5.98 -4.14
CA ASP A 17 57.21 -6.98 -4.28
C ASP A 17 56.75 -8.18 -5.13
N LEU A 18 55.52 -8.66 -4.90
CA LEU A 18 54.94 -9.74 -5.69
C LEU A 18 54.74 -9.33 -7.16
N ALA A 19 54.31 -8.10 -7.44
CA ALA A 19 54.22 -7.60 -8.81
C ALA A 19 55.59 -7.64 -9.53
N ASN A 20 56.65 -7.21 -8.84
CA ASN A 20 58.03 -7.24 -9.36
C ASN A 20 58.52 -8.68 -9.61
N LEU A 21 58.21 -9.61 -8.70
CA LEU A 21 58.51 -11.04 -8.88
C LEU A 21 57.77 -11.62 -10.09
N GLY A 22 56.48 -11.32 -10.24
CA GLY A 22 55.67 -11.77 -11.37
C GLY A 22 56.21 -11.27 -12.71
N SER A 23 56.63 -10.01 -12.76
CA SER A 23 57.30 -9.42 -13.93
C SER A 23 58.61 -10.12 -14.27
N THR A 24 59.47 -10.35 -13.27
CA THR A 24 60.76 -11.03 -13.43
C THR A 24 60.59 -12.46 -13.97
N ILE A 25 59.65 -13.21 -13.41
CA ILE A 25 59.35 -14.58 -13.83
C ILE A 25 58.77 -14.60 -15.25
N SER A 26 57.88 -13.67 -15.58
CA SER A 26 57.31 -13.57 -16.93
C SER A 26 58.37 -13.24 -17.99
N ALA A 27 59.31 -12.34 -17.67
CA ALA A 27 60.43 -12.01 -18.54
C ALA A 27 61.37 -13.23 -18.75
N ALA A 28 61.66 -13.98 -17.68
CA ALA A 28 62.45 -15.20 -17.77
C ALA A 28 61.76 -16.28 -18.64
N ASN A 29 60.44 -16.47 -18.47
CA ASN A 29 59.66 -17.40 -19.27
C ASN A 29 59.62 -17.02 -20.75
N ALA A 30 59.52 -15.72 -21.06
CA ALA A 30 59.58 -15.22 -22.43
C ALA A 30 60.97 -15.43 -23.07
N ALA A 31 62.04 -15.12 -22.33
CA ALA A 31 63.42 -15.32 -22.80
C ALA A 31 63.73 -16.80 -23.06
N ALA A 32 63.18 -17.72 -22.26
CA ALA A 32 63.35 -19.15 -22.43
C ALA A 32 62.51 -19.76 -23.57
N SER A 33 61.54 -19.03 -24.14
CA SER A 33 60.59 -19.58 -25.11
C SER A 33 61.24 -20.07 -26.41
N ILE A 34 62.02 -19.23 -27.07
CA ILE A 34 62.70 -19.57 -28.34
C ILE A 34 63.69 -20.74 -28.17
N PRO A 35 64.64 -20.73 -27.21
CA PRO A 35 65.63 -21.80 -27.10
C PRO A 35 65.03 -23.15 -26.68
N THR A 36 63.86 -23.17 -26.02
CA THR A 36 63.21 -24.42 -25.58
C THR A 36 62.23 -24.99 -26.61
N THR A 37 61.65 -24.15 -27.47
CA THR A 37 60.73 -24.60 -28.54
C THR A 37 61.45 -24.89 -29.86
N GLY A 38 62.63 -24.29 -30.08
CA GLY A 38 63.44 -24.45 -31.29
C GLY A 38 64.48 -25.58 -31.23
N VAL A 39 64.29 -26.61 -30.41
CA VAL A 39 65.24 -27.72 -30.29
C VAL A 39 65.30 -28.49 -31.62
N LEU A 40 66.48 -28.54 -32.23
CA LEU A 40 66.71 -29.26 -33.48
C LEU A 40 67.08 -30.72 -33.21
N ALA A 41 66.70 -31.61 -34.13
CA ALA A 41 67.13 -33.01 -34.09
C ALA A 41 68.66 -33.11 -34.21
N ALA A 42 69.30 -33.90 -33.35
CA ALA A 42 70.75 -34.07 -33.34
C ALA A 42 71.28 -34.86 -34.55
N GLY A 43 70.42 -35.66 -35.19
CA GLY A 43 70.69 -36.46 -36.38
C GLY A 43 69.45 -36.56 -37.28
N ALA A 44 69.62 -37.12 -38.48
CA ALA A 44 68.55 -37.30 -39.46
C ALA A 44 67.66 -38.53 -39.20
N ASP A 45 67.84 -39.19 -38.05
CA ASP A 45 67.10 -40.38 -37.65
C ASP A 45 65.79 -40.06 -36.93
N ASP A 46 64.85 -41.00 -36.99
CA ASP A 46 63.52 -40.85 -36.40
C ASP A 46 63.56 -40.69 -34.87
N VAL A 47 64.58 -41.22 -34.17
CA VAL A 47 64.72 -41.11 -32.71
C VAL A 47 65.10 -39.68 -32.31
N SER A 48 66.09 -39.09 -32.99
CA SER A 48 66.48 -37.69 -32.82
C SER A 48 65.33 -36.73 -33.13
N ALA A 49 64.55 -37.00 -34.19
CA ALA A 49 63.37 -36.22 -34.53
C ALA A 49 62.27 -36.33 -33.45
N ALA A 50 62.01 -37.53 -32.94
CA ALA A 50 61.03 -37.76 -31.89
C ALA A 50 61.40 -37.08 -30.56
N ILE A 51 62.69 -37.09 -30.19
CA ILE A 51 63.18 -36.42 -28.97
C ILE A 51 63.03 -34.89 -29.09
N ALA A 52 63.45 -34.31 -30.23
CA ALA A 52 63.26 -32.87 -30.48
C ALA A 52 61.77 -32.47 -30.44
N ALA A 53 60.89 -33.29 -31.02
CA ALA A 53 59.45 -33.08 -30.97
C ALA A 53 58.89 -33.17 -29.54
N LEU A 54 59.36 -34.11 -28.70
CA LEU A 54 58.96 -34.22 -27.29
C LEU A 54 59.33 -32.97 -26.50
N PHE A 55 60.58 -32.49 -26.62
CA PHE A 55 61.02 -31.27 -25.93
C PHE A 55 60.27 -30.03 -26.42
N GLY A 56 60.01 -29.92 -27.74
CA GLY A 56 59.19 -28.84 -28.30
C GLY A 56 57.76 -28.84 -27.76
N ALA A 57 57.11 -30.02 -27.71
CA ALA A 57 55.76 -30.17 -27.16
C ALA A 57 55.72 -29.87 -25.65
N HIS A 58 56.71 -30.32 -24.88
CA HIS A 58 56.82 -30.01 -23.45
C HIS A 58 57.02 -28.51 -23.20
N ALA A 59 57.88 -27.86 -23.99
CA ALA A 59 58.10 -26.42 -23.89
C ALA A 59 56.82 -25.62 -24.21
N GLN A 60 56.06 -26.02 -25.23
CA GLN A 60 54.76 -25.38 -25.54
C GLN A 60 53.72 -25.57 -24.42
N ALA A 61 53.65 -26.77 -23.83
CA ALA A 61 52.80 -27.03 -22.68
C ALA A 61 53.21 -26.19 -21.46
N TYR A 62 54.51 -26.08 -21.20
CA TYR A 62 55.06 -25.22 -20.15
C TYR A 62 54.71 -23.75 -20.36
N GLN A 63 54.86 -23.22 -21.59
CA GLN A 63 54.49 -21.83 -21.93
C GLN A 63 52.99 -21.56 -21.73
N THR A 64 52.14 -22.55 -21.99
CA THR A 64 50.69 -22.44 -21.75
C THR A 64 50.39 -22.34 -20.26
N ILE A 65 51.00 -23.20 -19.43
CA ILE A 65 50.80 -23.20 -17.97
C ILE A 65 51.42 -21.96 -17.34
N SER A 66 52.58 -21.50 -17.80
CA SER A 66 53.24 -20.30 -17.26
C SER A 66 52.42 -19.03 -17.54
N ALA A 67 51.76 -18.94 -18.69
CA ALA A 67 50.83 -17.85 -18.99
C ALA A 67 49.58 -17.88 -18.08
N GLN A 68 49.04 -19.07 -17.80
CA GLN A 68 47.93 -19.23 -16.85
C GLN A 68 48.36 -18.84 -15.42
N ALA A 69 49.55 -19.26 -14.99
CA ALA A 69 50.12 -18.91 -13.69
C ALA A 69 50.39 -17.40 -13.56
N ALA A 70 50.87 -16.74 -14.63
CA ALA A 70 51.05 -15.28 -14.65
C ALA A 70 49.73 -14.53 -14.50
N THR A 71 48.66 -15.03 -15.13
CA THR A 71 47.31 -14.46 -15.00
C THR A 71 46.77 -14.61 -13.57
N PHE A 72 46.89 -15.81 -13.00
CA PHE A 72 46.52 -16.04 -11.60
C PHE A 72 47.31 -15.15 -10.64
N HIS A 73 48.63 -15.05 -10.84
CA HIS A 73 49.50 -14.19 -10.04
C HIS A 73 49.09 -12.72 -10.11
N ALA A 74 48.78 -12.20 -11.30
CA ALA A 74 48.28 -10.84 -11.47
C ALA A 74 46.95 -10.62 -10.73
N GLN A 75 46.02 -11.57 -10.80
CA GLN A 75 44.75 -11.51 -10.06
C GLN A 75 44.97 -11.56 -8.54
N PHE A 76 45.92 -12.36 -8.06
CA PHE A 76 46.28 -12.44 -6.65
C PHE A 76 46.84 -11.11 -6.14
N VAL A 77 47.80 -10.51 -6.84
CA VAL A 77 48.38 -9.20 -6.51
C VAL A 77 47.32 -8.10 -6.52
N GLN A 78 46.41 -8.12 -7.52
CA GLN A 78 45.31 -7.17 -7.60
C GLN A 78 44.37 -7.29 -6.38
N THR A 79 44.04 -8.51 -5.99
CA THR A 79 43.17 -8.78 -4.83
C THR A 79 43.84 -8.37 -3.52
N LEU A 80 45.14 -8.64 -3.36
CA LEU A 80 45.92 -8.24 -2.19
C LEU A 80 45.98 -6.72 -2.05
N SER A 81 46.22 -6.01 -3.15
CA SER A 81 46.24 -4.53 -3.18
C SER A 81 44.87 -3.93 -2.85
N ALA A 82 43.79 -4.50 -3.41
CA ALA A 82 42.42 -4.08 -3.10
C ALA A 82 42.07 -4.33 -1.62
N GLY A 83 42.50 -5.45 -1.06
CA GLY A 83 42.34 -5.76 0.37
C GLY A 83 43.05 -4.74 1.27
N ALA A 84 44.31 -4.40 0.97
CA ALA A 84 45.05 -3.37 1.72
C ALA A 84 44.33 -2.01 1.70
N GLY A 85 43.82 -1.60 0.53
CA GLY A 85 43.03 -0.37 0.39
C GLY A 85 41.72 -0.40 1.20
N ALA A 86 41.03 -1.54 1.25
CA ALA A 86 39.79 -1.68 2.02
C ALA A 86 40.01 -1.51 3.54
N TYR A 87 41.08 -2.08 4.08
CA TYR A 87 41.43 -1.92 5.51
C TYR A 87 41.84 -0.49 5.85
N ALA A 88 42.69 0.15 5.02
CA ALA A 88 43.08 1.55 5.24
C ALA A 88 41.87 2.50 5.24
N ASN A 89 40.90 2.28 4.33
CA ASN A 89 39.67 3.07 4.29
C ASN A 89 38.79 2.86 5.54
N ALA A 90 38.72 1.63 6.05
CA ALA A 90 37.98 1.33 7.27
C ALA A 90 38.59 2.01 8.51
N GLU A 91 39.92 2.02 8.61
CA GLU A 91 40.63 2.74 9.69
C GLU A 91 40.39 4.25 9.61
N ALA A 92 40.49 4.83 8.41
CA ALA A 92 40.23 6.25 8.19
C ALA A 92 38.79 6.62 8.59
N ALA A 93 37.79 5.81 8.24
CA ALA A 93 36.39 6.04 8.63
C ALA A 93 36.20 6.01 10.17
N ASN A 94 36.85 5.06 10.86
CA ASN A 94 36.77 4.95 12.32
C ASN A 94 37.43 6.15 13.04
N VAL A 95 38.56 6.64 12.52
CA VAL A 95 39.22 7.85 13.05
C VAL A 95 38.37 9.10 12.83
N GLN A 96 37.76 9.25 11.64
CA GLN A 96 36.86 10.36 11.34
C GLN A 96 35.67 10.40 12.30
N GLN A 97 35.05 9.25 12.59
CA GLN A 97 33.94 9.19 13.55
C GLN A 97 34.39 9.55 14.98
N SER A 98 35.57 9.10 15.39
CA SER A 98 36.13 9.44 16.71
C SER A 98 36.38 10.94 16.85
N LEU A 99 36.88 11.59 15.80
CA LEU A 99 37.05 13.04 15.76
C LEU A 99 35.72 13.79 15.78
N LEU A 100 34.72 13.35 15.00
CA LEU A 100 33.37 13.94 15.03
C LEU A 100 32.74 13.81 16.42
N ASN A 101 32.89 12.67 17.07
CA ASN A 101 32.43 12.48 18.45
C ASN A 101 33.12 13.44 19.43
N ALA A 102 34.43 13.65 19.29
CA ALA A 102 35.18 14.59 20.12
C ALA A 102 34.74 16.05 19.89
N ILE A 103 34.46 16.44 18.64
CA ILE A 103 33.93 17.77 18.30
C ILE A 103 32.52 17.98 18.85
N ASN A 104 31.67 16.95 18.78
CA ASN A 104 30.28 17.03 19.22
C ASN A 104 30.09 16.84 20.72
N ALA A 105 31.02 16.20 21.43
CA ALA A 105 30.87 15.87 22.85
C ALA A 105 30.52 17.10 23.72
N PRO A 106 31.16 18.28 23.57
CA PRO A 106 30.79 19.45 24.36
C PRO A 106 29.35 19.91 24.13
N THR A 107 28.89 20.02 22.88
CA THR A 107 27.54 20.50 22.59
C THR A 107 26.48 19.44 22.90
N GLN A 108 26.80 18.16 22.69
CA GLN A 108 25.90 17.08 23.07
C GLN A 108 25.69 17.05 24.58
N ALA A 109 26.74 17.28 25.37
CA ALA A 109 26.64 17.36 26.83
C ALA A 109 25.89 18.61 27.33
N LEU A 110 26.09 19.76 26.68
CA LEU A 110 25.53 21.04 27.13
C LEU A 110 24.10 21.29 26.62
N LEU A 111 23.81 20.88 25.38
CA LEU A 111 22.61 21.26 24.63
C LEU A 111 21.80 20.06 24.17
N GLY A 112 22.25 18.82 24.44
CA GLY A 112 21.60 17.60 23.99
C GLY A 112 21.63 17.40 22.48
N ARG A 113 22.43 18.19 21.74
CA ARG A 113 22.49 18.20 20.28
C ARG A 113 23.92 18.27 19.76
N PRO A 114 24.25 17.56 18.68
CA PRO A 114 25.57 17.65 18.07
C PRO A 114 25.78 19.04 17.48
N LEU A 115 27.04 19.46 17.39
CA LEU A 115 27.41 20.70 16.71
C LEU A 115 27.32 20.49 15.19
N ILE A 116 27.81 19.34 14.73
CA ILE A 116 27.85 18.92 13.33
C ILE A 116 27.34 17.48 13.23
N GLY A 117 26.45 17.22 12.29
CA GLY A 117 25.95 15.88 11.98
C GLY A 117 24.47 15.89 11.69
N ASP A 118 24.02 14.95 10.86
CA ASP A 118 22.62 14.82 10.53
C ASP A 118 21.81 14.28 11.72
N GLY A 119 20.52 14.63 11.75
CA GLY A 119 19.58 14.10 12.70
C GLY A 119 19.31 12.62 12.43
N ALA A 120 19.12 11.83 13.50
CA ALA A 120 18.79 10.42 13.34
C ALA A 120 17.39 10.24 12.71
N ASP A 121 17.27 9.38 11.71
CA ASP A 121 15.97 9.01 11.18
C ASP A 121 15.14 8.26 12.23
N GLY A 122 13.82 8.45 12.19
CA GLY A 122 12.89 7.62 12.94
C GLY A 122 13.00 6.17 12.47
N THR A 123 13.07 5.23 13.40
CA THR A 123 13.20 3.79 13.12
C THR A 123 11.99 2.99 13.59
N ALA A 124 11.22 3.50 14.55
CA ALA A 124 9.97 2.90 15.00
C ALA A 124 8.76 3.51 14.29
N PRO A 125 7.65 2.77 14.12
CA PRO A 125 6.46 3.28 13.44
C PRO A 125 5.97 4.63 14.00
N GLY A 126 5.86 5.63 13.13
CA GLY A 126 5.44 6.99 13.51
C GLY A 126 6.46 7.78 14.35
N GLN A 127 7.67 7.25 14.56
CA GLN A 127 8.71 7.98 15.28
C GLN A 127 9.19 9.18 14.47
N ASN A 128 9.28 10.33 15.12
CA ASN A 128 9.83 11.54 14.52
C ASN A 128 11.33 11.39 14.22
N GLY A 129 11.78 12.04 13.14
CA GLY A 129 13.19 12.23 12.90
C GLY A 129 13.81 13.20 13.91
N GLY A 130 15.04 12.93 14.31
CA GLY A 130 15.83 13.78 15.20
C GLY A 130 16.27 15.08 14.51
N ALA A 131 16.51 16.12 15.30
CA ALA A 131 17.06 17.36 14.79
C ALA A 131 18.52 17.18 14.32
N GLY A 132 18.88 17.87 13.23
CA GLY A 132 20.27 17.98 12.79
C GLY A 132 21.14 18.79 13.76
N GLY A 133 22.44 18.74 13.52
CA GLY A 133 23.46 19.46 14.28
C GLY A 133 23.24 20.97 14.25
N LEU A 134 23.74 21.66 15.28
CA LEU A 134 23.49 23.10 15.49
C LEU A 134 24.04 23.97 14.35
N LEU A 135 25.21 23.66 13.82
CA LEU A 135 25.85 24.43 12.74
C LEU A 135 25.64 23.81 11.37
N TYR A 136 25.89 22.51 11.26
CA TYR A 136 25.79 21.79 10.00
C TYR A 136 25.13 20.44 10.23
N GLY A 137 24.08 20.15 9.48
CA GLY A 137 23.40 18.87 9.54
C GLY A 137 21.96 18.97 9.08
N ASN A 138 21.55 18.01 8.26
CA ASN A 138 20.17 17.83 7.88
C ASN A 138 19.36 17.30 9.06
N GLY A 139 18.07 17.56 9.09
CA GLY A 139 17.17 16.85 10.01
C GLY A 139 16.94 15.41 9.55
N GLY A 140 16.72 14.51 10.50
CA GLY A 140 16.40 13.12 10.21
C GLY A 140 14.98 12.97 9.65
N ASN A 141 14.74 11.95 8.86
CA ASN A 141 13.42 11.63 8.32
C ASN A 141 12.51 11.04 9.40
N GLY A 142 11.24 11.38 9.36
CA GLY A 142 10.23 10.73 10.17
C GLY A 142 9.92 9.33 9.65
N ALA A 143 9.70 8.39 10.56
CA ALA A 143 9.33 7.02 10.24
C ALA A 143 7.88 6.92 9.75
N ALA A 144 7.62 5.97 8.86
CA ALA A 144 6.25 5.66 8.46
C ALA A 144 5.44 5.08 9.63
N GLY A 145 4.17 5.46 9.75
CA GLY A 145 3.24 4.98 10.76
C GLY A 145 2.61 3.63 10.41
N VAL A 146 3.38 2.63 9.94
CA VAL A 146 2.94 1.38 9.28
C VAL A 146 1.72 0.60 9.84
N ASN A 147 1.24 0.90 11.04
CA ASN A 147 0.04 0.33 11.65
C ASN A 147 -1.20 1.24 11.46
N ALA A 148 -2.39 0.65 11.37
CA ALA A 148 -3.63 1.41 11.28
C ALA A 148 -3.77 2.44 12.43
N GLY A 149 -4.15 3.66 12.09
CA GLY A 149 -4.32 4.76 13.05
C GLY A 149 -3.02 5.41 13.55
N ILE A 150 -1.83 4.89 13.20
CA ILE A 150 -0.56 5.51 13.59
C ILE A 150 -0.15 6.54 12.54
N ALA A 151 0.00 7.80 12.95
CA ALA A 151 0.45 8.86 12.07
C ALA A 151 1.91 8.65 11.66
N GLY A 152 2.30 9.22 10.52
CA GLY A 152 3.69 9.31 10.13
C GLY A 152 4.46 10.24 11.07
N GLY A 153 5.71 9.88 11.38
CA GLY A 153 6.57 10.72 12.20
C GLY A 153 6.91 12.03 11.48
N SER A 154 7.04 13.13 12.21
CA SER A 154 7.52 14.38 11.62
C SER A 154 9.00 14.26 11.25
N GLY A 155 9.41 14.89 10.15
CA GLY A 155 10.81 15.11 9.86
C GLY A 155 11.46 16.06 10.88
N GLY A 156 12.72 15.81 11.19
CA GLY A 156 13.52 16.64 12.08
C GLY A 156 13.90 17.97 11.44
N ALA A 157 14.07 19.01 12.25
CA ALA A 157 14.59 20.29 11.77
C ALA A 157 16.11 20.25 11.61
N ALA A 158 16.64 20.98 10.63
CA ALA A 158 18.07 21.28 10.54
C ALA A 158 18.50 22.37 11.56
N GLY A 159 19.80 22.61 11.66
CA GLY A 159 20.38 23.69 12.47
C GLY A 159 20.55 25.00 11.69
N LEU A 160 21.78 25.52 11.64
CA LEU A 160 22.11 26.73 10.88
C LEU A 160 22.17 26.45 9.37
N ILE A 161 22.87 25.39 8.97
CA ILE A 161 22.99 24.93 7.59
C ILE A 161 22.54 23.47 7.51
N GLY A 162 21.61 23.17 6.61
CA GLY A 162 21.12 21.80 6.36
C GLY A 162 19.66 21.79 5.96
N ASN A 163 19.21 20.72 5.32
CA ASN A 163 17.82 20.56 4.92
C ASN A 163 17.01 19.92 6.03
N GLY A 164 15.73 20.27 6.14
CA GLY A 164 14.81 19.56 7.03
C GLY A 164 14.57 18.12 6.54
N GLY A 165 14.37 17.19 7.47
CA GLY A 165 14.05 15.81 7.14
C GLY A 165 12.64 15.66 6.57
N SER A 166 12.38 14.63 5.77
CA SER A 166 11.03 14.38 5.27
C SER A 166 10.12 13.83 6.38
N GLY A 167 8.83 14.16 6.34
CA GLY A 167 7.82 13.49 7.15
C GLY A 167 7.55 12.07 6.68
N GLY A 168 7.26 11.16 7.62
CA GLY A 168 6.91 9.78 7.34
C GLY A 168 5.49 9.64 6.80
N ALA A 169 5.21 8.59 6.02
CA ALA A 169 3.86 8.29 5.58
C ALA A 169 2.96 7.86 6.76
N GLY A 170 1.68 8.18 6.72
CA GLY A 170 0.67 7.72 7.68
C GLY A 170 0.33 6.24 7.48
N GLY A 171 0.04 5.53 8.57
CA GLY A 171 -0.61 4.23 8.52
C GLY A 171 -2.05 4.31 8.05
N ALA A 172 -2.71 3.16 7.91
CA ALA A 172 -4.08 3.12 7.38
C ALA A 172 -5.03 4.10 8.11
N GLY A 173 -5.67 5.00 7.36
CA GLY A 173 -6.55 6.07 7.84
C GLY A 173 -5.87 7.19 8.62
N ALA A 174 -4.55 7.15 8.82
CA ALA A 174 -3.81 8.10 9.64
C ALA A 174 -3.09 9.15 8.79
N ALA A 175 -2.86 10.32 9.39
CA ALA A 175 -2.19 11.43 8.71
C ALA A 175 -0.69 11.14 8.45
N GLY A 176 -0.16 11.72 7.38
CA GLY A 176 1.28 11.79 7.14
C GLY A 176 1.97 12.77 8.08
N GLY A 177 3.25 12.54 8.36
CA GLY A 177 4.06 13.42 9.20
C GLY A 177 4.42 14.72 8.49
N SER A 178 4.57 15.81 9.23
CA SER A 178 5.06 17.06 8.65
C SER A 178 6.54 16.96 8.27
N GLY A 179 6.95 17.65 7.22
CA GLY A 179 8.36 17.85 6.90
C GLY A 179 9.06 18.74 7.92
N GLY A 180 10.35 18.51 8.11
CA GLY A 180 11.20 19.28 9.00
C GLY A 180 11.56 20.64 8.45
N GLN A 181 11.85 21.60 9.32
CA GLN A 181 12.32 22.92 8.91
C GLN A 181 13.75 22.83 8.35
N GLY A 182 14.01 23.57 7.27
CA GLY A 182 15.36 23.79 6.75
C GLY A 182 16.21 24.67 7.68
N GLY A 183 17.49 24.78 7.35
CA GLY A 183 18.46 25.50 8.16
C GLY A 183 18.15 27.00 8.25
N LEU A 184 18.53 27.61 9.38
CA LEU A 184 18.28 29.03 9.62
C LEU A 184 18.94 29.91 8.54
N LEU A 185 20.18 29.61 8.15
CA LEU A 185 20.89 30.38 7.13
C LEU A 185 20.68 29.79 5.75
N TYR A 186 20.88 28.49 5.59
CA TYR A 186 20.73 27.83 4.29
C TYR A 186 20.17 26.43 4.48
N GLY A 187 19.08 26.14 3.76
CA GLY A 187 18.53 24.81 3.73
C GLY A 187 17.07 24.80 3.30
N ASN A 188 16.72 23.77 2.55
CA ASN A 188 15.35 23.54 2.14
C ASN A 188 14.54 22.93 3.29
N GLY A 189 13.25 23.23 3.33
CA GLY A 189 12.33 22.48 4.17
C GLY A 189 12.12 21.05 3.63
N GLY A 190 11.89 20.11 4.54
CA GLY A 190 11.60 18.73 4.18
C GLY A 190 10.20 18.55 3.61
N ALA A 191 9.98 17.56 2.76
CA ALA A 191 8.65 17.24 2.27
C ALA A 191 7.76 16.67 3.40
N GLY A 192 6.46 16.95 3.35
CA GLY A 192 5.47 16.29 4.18
C GLY A 192 5.22 14.86 3.70
N GLY A 193 4.91 13.96 4.63
CA GLY A 193 4.56 12.57 4.33
C GLY A 193 3.13 12.44 3.82
N ASN A 194 2.86 11.44 2.99
CA ASN A 194 1.51 11.15 2.52
C ASN A 194 0.65 10.61 3.67
N GLY A 195 -0.66 10.88 3.65
CA GLY A 195 -1.62 10.18 4.49
C GLY A 195 -1.74 8.70 4.12
N GLY A 196 -2.30 7.89 5.01
CA GLY A 196 -2.57 6.47 4.74
C GLY A 196 -4.02 6.23 4.35
N ALA A 197 -4.24 5.35 3.37
CA ALA A 197 -5.58 4.99 2.89
C ALA A 197 -6.39 4.29 4.00
N ALA A 198 -7.69 4.53 4.05
CA ALA A 198 -8.55 3.83 4.99
C ALA A 198 -8.71 2.34 4.62
N THR A 199 -8.83 1.50 5.64
CA THR A 199 -9.01 0.04 5.49
C THR A 199 -10.30 -0.48 6.14
N ILE A 200 -10.99 0.36 6.90
CA ILE A 200 -12.27 0.03 7.54
C ILE A 200 -13.39 0.59 6.65
N PRO A 201 -14.47 -0.18 6.36
CA PRO A 201 -15.55 0.32 5.52
C PRO A 201 -16.11 1.66 5.99
N GLY A 202 -16.28 2.60 5.05
CA GLY A 202 -16.70 3.97 5.33
C GLY A 202 -15.68 4.83 6.07
N GLY A 203 -14.48 4.31 6.34
CA GLY A 203 -13.40 5.04 7.02
C GLY A 203 -12.77 6.10 6.13
N ASN A 204 -12.36 7.22 6.73
CA ASN A 204 -11.77 8.34 6.01
C ASN A 204 -10.28 8.13 5.72
N GLY A 205 -9.83 8.58 4.56
CA GLY A 205 -8.42 8.60 4.21
C GLY A 205 -7.63 9.57 5.08
N GLY A 206 -6.38 9.23 5.37
CA GLY A 206 -5.49 10.09 6.12
C GLY A 206 -5.11 11.35 5.35
N ALA A 207 -5.00 12.48 6.05
CA ALA A 207 -4.49 13.71 5.46
C ALA A 207 -2.98 13.63 5.18
N GLY A 208 -2.52 14.33 4.15
CA GLY A 208 -1.10 14.55 3.90
C GLY A 208 -0.49 15.49 4.93
N GLY A 209 0.77 15.27 5.27
CA GLY A 209 1.55 16.12 6.16
C GLY A 209 1.97 17.42 5.47
N ALA A 210 2.06 18.51 6.22
CA ALA A 210 2.58 19.76 5.69
C ALA A 210 4.07 19.64 5.32
N GLY A 211 4.51 20.33 4.26
CA GLY A 211 5.92 20.53 3.98
C GLY A 211 6.57 21.46 5.01
N GLY A 212 7.85 21.26 5.27
CA GLY A 212 8.65 22.11 6.15
C GLY A 212 9.02 23.42 5.47
N ASN A 213 9.25 24.48 6.25
CA ASN A 213 9.67 25.76 5.68
C ASN A 213 11.21 25.84 5.59
N ALA A 214 11.70 26.68 4.69
CA ALA A 214 13.05 27.24 4.75
C ALA A 214 13.02 28.59 5.48
N TRP A 215 14.18 29.08 5.94
CA TRP A 215 14.25 30.30 6.75
C TRP A 215 14.86 31.51 6.03
N LEU A 216 16.17 31.59 5.82
CA LEU A 216 16.79 32.72 5.10
C LEU A 216 16.92 32.44 3.60
N PHE A 217 17.60 31.33 3.28
CA PHE A 217 17.79 30.82 1.92
C PHE A 217 17.36 29.34 1.84
N GLY A 218 16.68 28.99 0.76
CA GLY A 218 16.25 27.62 0.47
C GLY A 218 14.77 27.54 0.13
N ASN A 219 14.36 26.44 -0.48
CA ASN A 219 12.98 26.22 -0.90
C ASN A 219 12.17 25.58 0.22
N GLY A 220 10.88 25.89 0.27
CA GLY A 220 9.94 25.17 1.12
C GLY A 220 9.71 23.74 0.62
N GLY A 221 9.47 22.83 1.55
CA GLY A 221 9.16 21.43 1.22
C GLY A 221 7.75 21.28 0.66
N ALA A 222 7.54 20.33 -0.25
CA ALA A 222 6.20 20.00 -0.73
C ALA A 222 5.33 19.42 0.40
N GLY A 223 4.03 19.69 0.35
CA GLY A 223 3.05 19.00 1.18
C GLY A 223 2.79 17.58 0.70
N GLY A 224 2.49 16.67 1.62
CA GLY A 224 2.17 15.29 1.33
C GLY A 224 0.77 15.12 0.74
N LEU A 225 0.55 14.03 0.02
CA LEU A 225 -0.75 13.70 -0.57
C LEU A 225 -1.74 13.25 0.51
N GLY A 226 -3.00 13.63 0.37
CA GLY A 226 -4.10 12.98 1.08
C GLY A 226 -4.40 11.60 0.49
N ALA A 227 -4.90 10.69 1.31
CA ALA A 227 -5.17 9.31 0.90
C ALA A 227 -6.66 9.03 0.67
N ALA A 228 -6.96 7.94 -0.02
CA ALA A 228 -8.34 7.57 -0.33
C ALA A 228 -9.15 7.16 0.91
N GLY A 229 -10.42 7.54 0.93
CA GLY A 229 -11.43 6.96 1.82
C GLY A 229 -11.81 5.54 1.40
N ALA A 230 -12.28 4.75 2.35
CA ALA A 230 -12.68 3.36 2.11
C ALA A 230 -14.12 3.28 1.62
N ALA A 231 -14.41 2.24 0.83
CA ALA A 231 -15.78 1.98 0.40
C ALA A 231 -16.71 1.69 1.59
N GLY A 232 -17.98 2.07 1.49
CA GLY A 232 -19.00 1.77 2.48
C GLY A 232 -19.31 0.28 2.57
N ALA A 233 -19.74 -0.17 3.74
CA ALA A 233 -20.13 -1.56 3.94
C ALA A 233 -21.36 -1.91 3.08
N ALA A 234 -21.42 -3.12 2.54
CA ALA A 234 -22.66 -3.58 1.91
C ALA A 234 -23.79 -3.67 2.96
N GLY A 235 -25.02 -3.41 2.53
CA GLY A 235 -26.21 -3.64 3.32
C GLY A 235 -26.33 -5.11 3.67
N VAL A 236 -26.83 -5.38 4.87
CA VAL A 236 -27.00 -6.75 5.37
C VAL A 236 -28.43 -6.95 5.84
N ASN A 237 -28.96 -8.15 5.54
CA ASN A 237 -30.21 -8.61 6.12
C ASN A 237 -29.86 -9.56 7.28
N PRO A 238 -30.37 -9.35 8.50
CA PRO A 238 -30.24 -10.32 9.57
C PRO A 238 -30.95 -11.62 9.22
N LEU A 239 -30.56 -12.71 9.89
CA LEU A 239 -31.31 -13.96 9.79
C LEU A 239 -32.62 -13.79 10.57
N THR A 240 -33.74 -13.94 9.86
CA THR A 240 -35.08 -13.77 10.42
C THR A 240 -35.89 -15.04 10.19
N VAL A 241 -36.89 -15.27 11.05
CA VAL A 241 -37.94 -16.23 10.75
C VAL A 241 -39.00 -15.57 9.86
N PRO A 242 -39.70 -16.32 8.99
CA PRO A 242 -40.80 -15.78 8.21
C PRO A 242 -41.82 -15.08 9.11
N ALA A 243 -42.42 -14.00 8.61
CA ALA A 243 -43.46 -13.29 9.35
C ALA A 243 -44.68 -14.18 9.64
N GLY A 244 -45.51 -13.76 10.60
CA GLY A 244 -46.60 -14.58 11.13
C GLY A 244 -47.55 -15.09 10.05
N GLN A 245 -47.95 -16.36 10.15
CA GLN A 245 -48.91 -16.97 9.23
C GLN A 245 -50.31 -16.38 9.41
N GLY A 246 -51.07 -16.28 8.31
CA GLY A 246 -52.47 -15.87 8.33
C GLY A 246 -53.38 -16.86 9.03
N SER A 247 -54.49 -16.38 9.60
CA SER A 247 -55.47 -17.24 10.26
C SER A 247 -56.06 -18.26 9.28
N MET A 248 -56.16 -19.52 9.68
CA MET A 248 -56.85 -20.54 8.87
C MET A 248 -58.32 -20.17 8.67
N GLY A 249 -58.83 -20.34 7.45
CA GLY A 249 -60.24 -20.17 7.15
C GLY A 249 -61.08 -21.32 7.71
N ASN A 250 -62.35 -21.07 7.99
CA ASN A 250 -63.33 -22.06 8.43
C ASN A 250 -64.44 -22.25 7.38
N ASN A 251 -64.88 -23.48 7.17
CA ASN A 251 -66.08 -23.84 6.38
C ASN A 251 -66.17 -23.22 4.97
N GLY A 252 -65.07 -23.22 4.21
CA GLY A 252 -65.05 -22.75 2.82
C GLY A 252 -64.86 -21.24 2.66
N GLU A 253 -64.71 -20.49 3.76
CA GLU A 253 -64.28 -19.09 3.70
C GLU A 253 -62.74 -19.02 3.61
N PRO A 254 -62.18 -18.13 2.76
CA PRO A 254 -60.74 -17.87 2.70
C PRO A 254 -60.12 -17.53 4.06
N GLY A 255 -58.96 -18.11 4.36
CA GLY A 255 -58.13 -17.71 5.49
C GLY A 255 -57.61 -16.29 5.37
N GLY A 256 -57.14 -15.73 6.49
CA GLY A 256 -56.54 -14.41 6.53
C GLY A 256 -55.19 -14.37 5.77
N PRO A 257 -54.76 -13.19 5.30
CA PRO A 257 -53.44 -13.04 4.72
C PRO A 257 -52.35 -13.25 5.78
N GLY A 258 -51.16 -13.60 5.33
CA GLY A 258 -49.98 -13.58 6.21
C GLY A 258 -49.64 -12.16 6.68
N GLN A 259 -48.78 -12.06 7.69
CA GLN A 259 -48.25 -10.78 8.15
C GLN A 259 -47.10 -10.33 7.22
N PRO A 260 -46.99 -9.03 6.89
CA PRO A 260 -45.85 -8.48 6.17
C PRO A 260 -44.52 -8.71 6.90
N GLY A 261 -43.42 -8.82 6.15
CA GLY A 261 -42.09 -8.76 6.73
C GLY A 261 -41.80 -7.33 7.23
N THR A 262 -41.47 -7.18 8.51
CA THR A 262 -41.16 -5.87 9.12
C THR A 262 -39.67 -5.69 9.41
N GLU A 263 -38.90 -6.78 9.39
CA GLU A 263 -37.46 -6.78 9.59
C GLU A 263 -36.71 -6.80 8.24
N PHE A 264 -35.46 -6.33 8.22
CA PHE A 264 -34.70 -6.28 6.98
C PHE A 264 -34.55 -7.66 6.34
N GLY A 265 -34.93 -7.79 5.07
CA GLY A 265 -34.85 -9.02 4.30
C GLY A 265 -35.80 -10.14 4.77
N GLN A 266 -36.72 -9.87 5.69
CA GLN A 266 -37.60 -10.89 6.24
C GLN A 266 -38.56 -11.45 5.18
N THR A 267 -38.72 -12.77 5.12
CA THR A 267 -39.74 -13.37 4.27
C THR A 267 -41.14 -13.03 4.78
N GLY A 268 -42.03 -12.61 3.88
CA GLY A 268 -43.44 -12.35 4.21
C GLY A 268 -44.12 -13.60 4.79
N GLY A 269 -45.15 -13.40 5.61
CA GLY A 269 -45.89 -14.48 6.23
C GLY A 269 -46.73 -15.24 5.20
N THR A 270 -46.87 -16.55 5.38
CA THR A 270 -47.68 -17.38 4.50
C THR A 270 -49.18 -17.11 4.72
N GLY A 271 -49.98 -17.20 3.65
CA GLY A 271 -51.44 -17.12 3.75
C GLY A 271 -52.04 -18.28 4.55
N GLY A 272 -53.14 -18.03 5.26
CA GLY A 272 -54.00 -19.11 5.78
C GLY A 272 -54.65 -19.88 4.62
N THR A 273 -55.23 -21.07 4.85
CA THR A 273 -55.86 -21.88 3.79
C THR A 273 -56.92 -21.08 3.00
N GLY A 274 -56.78 -20.98 1.68
CA GLY A 274 -57.61 -20.15 0.79
C GLY A 274 -57.29 -18.64 0.84
N GLY A 275 -56.40 -18.20 1.73
CA GLY A 275 -55.99 -16.80 1.91
C GLY A 275 -54.77 -16.44 1.06
N THR A 276 -54.78 -15.24 0.48
CA THR A 276 -53.65 -14.67 -0.26
C THR A 276 -52.46 -14.43 0.66
N GLY A 277 -51.26 -14.82 0.26
CA GLY A 277 -49.99 -14.49 0.90
C GLY A 277 -49.59 -13.03 0.72
N LEU A 278 -50.52 -12.06 0.65
CA LEU A 278 -50.39 -10.61 0.36
C LEU A 278 -49.39 -9.82 1.24
N SER A 279 -48.57 -10.52 1.99
CA SER A 279 -47.44 -10.08 2.77
C SER A 279 -46.27 -9.73 1.86
N VAL A 280 -45.94 -8.44 1.81
CA VAL A 280 -44.69 -7.97 1.21
C VAL A 280 -43.52 -8.49 2.05
N GLY A 281 -42.45 -8.98 1.41
CA GLY A 281 -41.19 -9.24 2.11
C GLY A 281 -40.62 -7.97 2.75
N GLY A 282 -39.81 -8.11 3.79
CA GLY A 282 -39.14 -6.98 4.45
C GLY A 282 -38.18 -6.27 3.50
N THR A 283 -37.96 -4.98 3.71
CA THR A 283 -37.02 -4.20 2.89
C THR A 283 -35.60 -4.70 3.04
N GLY A 284 -34.73 -4.58 2.05
CA GLY A 284 -33.31 -4.90 2.21
C GLY A 284 -32.60 -3.89 3.10
N GLY A 285 -31.56 -4.32 3.82
CA GLY A 285 -30.66 -3.42 4.55
C GLY A 285 -29.94 -2.45 3.62
N THR A 286 -29.80 -1.19 4.03
CA THR A 286 -29.15 -0.15 3.24
C THR A 286 -27.63 -0.31 3.23
N GLY A 287 -26.98 0.07 2.13
CA GLY A 287 -25.52 0.18 2.05
C GLY A 287 -24.99 1.31 2.92
N GLY A 288 -23.82 1.10 3.52
CA GLY A 288 -23.09 2.11 4.28
C GLY A 288 -22.48 3.19 3.38
N THR A 289 -22.25 4.37 3.92
CA THR A 289 -21.62 5.47 3.18
C THR A 289 -20.13 5.21 2.95
N GLY A 290 -19.61 5.66 1.80
CA GLY A 290 -18.17 5.71 1.55
C GLY A 290 -17.49 6.74 2.45
N GLY A 291 -16.24 6.48 2.82
CA GLY A 291 -15.43 7.39 3.63
C GLY A 291 -14.88 8.55 2.81
N THR A 292 -14.61 9.68 3.44
CA THR A 292 -14.07 10.85 2.74
C THR A 292 -12.59 10.64 2.40
N GLY A 293 -12.13 11.23 1.30
CA GLY A 293 -10.71 11.37 1.02
C GLY A 293 -10.00 12.26 2.04
N GLY A 294 -8.74 11.97 2.32
CA GLY A 294 -7.91 12.81 3.18
C GLY A 294 -7.50 14.10 2.47
N ALA A 295 -7.38 15.21 3.20
CA ALA A 295 -6.89 16.45 2.61
C ALA A 295 -5.40 16.35 2.23
N GLY A 296 -4.98 17.06 1.19
CA GLY A 296 -3.57 17.25 0.88
C GLY A 296 -2.88 18.17 1.90
N GLY A 297 -1.61 17.92 2.19
CA GLY A 297 -0.81 18.74 3.08
C GLY A 297 -0.44 20.07 2.44
N SER A 298 -0.36 21.14 3.23
CA SER A 298 0.13 22.42 2.71
C SER A 298 1.62 22.36 2.35
N GLY A 299 2.04 23.04 1.29
CA GLY A 299 3.46 23.27 1.02
C GLY A 299 4.10 24.20 2.05
N GLY A 300 5.38 24.00 2.32
CA GLY A 300 6.16 24.83 3.21
C GLY A 300 6.59 26.14 2.55
N ARG A 301 6.88 27.17 3.35
CA ARG A 301 7.35 28.46 2.83
C ARG A 301 8.81 28.38 2.38
N GLY A 302 9.14 29.06 1.29
CA GLY A 302 10.51 29.34 0.88
C GLY A 302 11.21 30.29 1.85
N GLY A 303 12.54 30.34 1.76
CA GLY A 303 13.39 31.23 2.56
C GLY A 303 13.09 32.70 2.28
N LEU A 304 13.23 33.53 3.30
CA LEU A 304 12.82 34.93 3.31
C LEU A 304 13.40 35.75 2.14
N LEU A 305 14.66 35.54 1.78
CA LEU A 305 15.29 36.28 0.69
C LEU A 305 15.14 35.54 -0.64
N VAL A 306 15.68 34.33 -0.73
CA VAL A 306 15.68 33.51 -1.94
C VAL A 306 15.22 32.11 -1.57
N GLY A 307 14.13 31.68 -2.21
CA GLY A 307 13.53 30.40 -1.94
C GLY A 307 12.11 30.29 -2.47
N ASP A 308 11.84 29.28 -3.26
CA ASP A 308 10.48 29.00 -3.73
C ASP A 308 9.65 28.35 -2.63
N GLY A 309 8.35 28.64 -2.62
CA GLY A 309 7.41 27.92 -1.78
C GLY A 309 7.22 26.49 -2.27
N GLY A 310 7.04 25.55 -1.35
CA GLY A 310 6.73 24.17 -1.68
C GLY A 310 5.32 24.03 -2.27
N ALA A 311 5.12 23.09 -3.18
CA ALA A 311 3.79 22.77 -3.67
C ALA A 311 2.91 22.18 -2.57
N GLY A 312 1.60 22.47 -2.59
CA GLY A 312 0.62 21.76 -1.77
C GLY A 312 0.36 20.36 -2.31
N GLY A 313 0.04 19.43 -1.42
CA GLY A 313 -0.29 18.05 -1.77
C GLY A 313 -1.69 17.92 -2.37
N ILE A 314 -1.90 16.93 -3.22
CA ILE A 314 -3.22 16.63 -3.80
C ILE A 314 -4.10 15.96 -2.72
N GLY A 315 -5.39 16.26 -2.70
CA GLY A 315 -6.37 15.60 -1.84
C GLY A 315 -6.68 14.17 -2.29
N GLY A 316 -7.03 13.30 -1.35
CA GLY A 316 -7.38 11.91 -1.60
C GLY A 316 -8.77 11.74 -2.19
N THR A 317 -9.03 10.64 -2.88
CA THR A 317 -10.36 10.35 -3.42
C THR A 317 -11.33 9.91 -2.32
N GLY A 318 -12.61 10.24 -2.46
CA GLY A 318 -13.68 9.66 -1.65
C GLY A 318 -13.86 8.16 -1.94
N GLY A 319 -14.31 7.42 -0.94
CA GLY A 319 -14.64 6.00 -1.06
C GLY A 319 -16.01 5.79 -1.71
N GLU A 320 -16.22 4.68 -2.39
CA GLU A 320 -17.53 4.34 -2.97
C GLU A 320 -18.58 4.06 -1.88
N GLY A 321 -19.85 4.31 -2.15
CA GLY A 321 -20.94 3.86 -1.28
C GLY A 321 -21.14 2.35 -1.35
N GLY A 322 -21.60 1.76 -0.24
CA GLY A 322 -21.89 0.33 -0.16
C GLY A 322 -23.13 -0.06 -0.96
N ILE A 323 -23.16 -1.29 -1.48
CA ILE A 323 -24.33 -1.82 -2.19
C ILE A 323 -25.44 -2.15 -1.19
N GLY A 324 -26.70 -1.82 -1.49
CA GLY A 324 -27.84 -2.25 -0.68
C GLY A 324 -28.11 -3.75 -0.75
N ALA A 325 -28.71 -4.33 0.29
CA ALA A 325 -29.08 -5.74 0.33
C ALA A 325 -30.34 -6.02 -0.49
N ARG A 326 -30.52 -7.27 -0.94
CA ARG A 326 -31.79 -7.67 -1.59
C ARG A 326 -32.96 -7.54 -0.62
N GLY A 327 -34.16 -7.24 -1.11
CA GLY A 327 -35.39 -7.35 -0.31
C GLY A 327 -35.69 -8.79 0.12
N GLY A 328 -36.50 -8.93 1.16
CA GLY A 328 -36.99 -10.23 1.63
C GLY A 328 -37.95 -10.86 0.64
N THR A 329 -38.05 -12.17 0.61
CA THR A 329 -38.98 -12.83 -0.31
C THR A 329 -40.44 -12.61 0.10
N GLY A 330 -41.37 -12.65 -0.85
CA GLY A 330 -42.80 -12.59 -0.55
C GLY A 330 -43.30 -13.82 0.20
N GLY A 331 -44.41 -13.66 0.93
CA GLY A 331 -45.02 -14.78 1.65
C GLY A 331 -45.64 -15.82 0.72
N GLN A 332 -45.62 -17.09 1.08
CA GLN A 332 -46.27 -18.13 0.25
C GLN A 332 -47.80 -17.98 0.29
N GLY A 333 -48.47 -18.27 -0.82
CA GLY A 333 -49.93 -18.33 -0.86
C GLY A 333 -50.48 -19.49 -0.04
N GLY A 334 -51.68 -19.32 0.52
CA GLY A 334 -52.36 -20.37 1.27
C GLY A 334 -52.86 -21.50 0.36
N MET A 335 -52.79 -22.76 0.82
CA MET A 335 -53.41 -23.88 0.09
C MET A 335 -54.93 -23.71 0.01
N GLY A 336 -55.55 -24.06 -1.12
CA GLY A 336 -56.99 -23.97 -1.29
C GLY A 336 -57.77 -24.84 -0.29
N GLY A 337 -58.86 -24.30 0.25
CA GLY A 337 -59.70 -25.00 1.22
C GLY A 337 -60.48 -26.17 0.58
N ALA A 338 -60.95 -27.10 1.42
CA ALA A 338 -61.97 -28.07 0.99
C ALA A 338 -63.26 -27.29 0.73
N GLY A 339 -63.69 -27.17 -0.53
CA GLY A 339 -64.91 -26.45 -0.87
C GLY A 339 -66.18 -27.25 -0.54
N GLN A 340 -67.33 -26.68 -0.89
CA GLN A 340 -68.62 -27.38 -0.80
C GLN A 340 -68.59 -28.68 -1.60
N PRO A 341 -69.44 -29.70 -1.29
CA PRO A 341 -69.45 -30.95 -2.04
C PRO A 341 -69.56 -30.70 -3.55
N GLY A 342 -68.49 -31.02 -4.29
CA GLY A 342 -68.43 -30.83 -5.75
C GLY A 342 -67.70 -29.58 -6.26
N VAL A 343 -66.94 -28.83 -5.44
CA VAL A 343 -66.01 -27.80 -5.93
C VAL A 343 -64.82 -27.69 -4.97
N GLY A 344 -63.59 -27.76 -5.49
CA GLY A 344 -62.37 -27.45 -4.72
C GLY A 344 -62.24 -25.94 -4.47
N GLY A 345 -61.68 -25.52 -3.33
CA GLY A 345 -61.43 -24.11 -3.05
C GLY A 345 -60.21 -23.59 -3.81
N ASP A 346 -60.29 -22.36 -4.32
CA ASP A 346 -59.17 -21.67 -4.97
C ASP A 346 -57.99 -21.51 -3.99
N ALA A 347 -56.77 -21.62 -4.53
CA ALA A 347 -55.58 -21.35 -3.75
C ALA A 347 -55.34 -19.85 -3.59
N GLY A 348 -54.64 -19.49 -2.51
CA GLY A 348 -54.19 -18.12 -2.30
C GLY A 348 -53.03 -17.74 -3.21
N ASP A 349 -53.03 -16.50 -3.67
CA ASP A 349 -51.89 -15.89 -4.37
C ASP A 349 -50.65 -15.83 -3.46
N GLY A 350 -49.46 -15.88 -4.03
CA GLY A 350 -48.21 -15.56 -3.34
C GLY A 350 -48.07 -14.07 -3.06
N GLY A 351 -47.23 -13.74 -2.08
CA GLY A 351 -46.92 -12.39 -1.65
C GLY A 351 -45.89 -11.69 -2.51
N ASN A 352 -45.89 -10.37 -2.44
CA ASN A 352 -44.93 -9.56 -3.17
C ASN A 352 -43.55 -9.69 -2.52
N GLY A 353 -42.50 -9.69 -3.34
CA GLY A 353 -41.15 -9.51 -2.83
C GLY A 353 -40.98 -8.16 -2.12
N GLY A 354 -40.09 -8.11 -1.13
CA GLY A 354 -39.70 -6.89 -0.43
C GLY A 354 -38.87 -5.96 -1.29
N ILE A 355 -38.90 -4.67 -1.00
CA ILE A 355 -38.08 -3.69 -1.73
C ILE A 355 -36.60 -3.91 -1.38
N GLY A 356 -35.70 -3.81 -2.35
CA GLY A 356 -34.26 -3.82 -2.11
C GLY A 356 -33.82 -2.68 -1.18
N GLY A 357 -32.73 -2.87 -0.45
CA GLY A 357 -32.13 -1.80 0.34
C GLY A 357 -31.48 -0.76 -0.56
N ASP A 358 -31.54 0.50 -0.17
CA ASP A 358 -30.86 1.57 -0.92
C ASP A 358 -29.33 1.40 -0.85
N GLY A 359 -28.64 1.83 -1.90
CA GLY A 359 -27.19 1.94 -1.90
C GLY A 359 -26.72 3.10 -1.01
N GLY A 360 -25.55 2.95 -0.41
CA GLY A 360 -24.94 3.99 0.40
C GLY A 360 -24.45 5.17 -0.45
N ALA A 361 -24.40 6.37 0.12
CA ALA A 361 -23.78 7.50 -0.56
C ALA A 361 -22.26 7.29 -0.73
N GLY A 362 -21.69 7.84 -1.80
CA GLY A 362 -20.24 7.94 -1.96
C GLY A 362 -19.65 8.95 -0.99
N GLY A 363 -18.38 8.77 -0.64
CA GLY A 363 -17.63 9.71 0.19
C GLY A 363 -17.16 10.93 -0.61
N ASP A 364 -17.01 12.06 0.06
CA ASP A 364 -16.45 13.27 -0.55
C ASP A 364 -14.94 13.10 -0.84
N GLY A 365 -14.45 13.77 -1.87
CA GLY A 365 -13.03 13.95 -2.12
C GLY A 365 -12.38 14.84 -1.06
N GLY A 366 -11.11 14.60 -0.77
CA GLY A 366 -10.32 15.44 0.13
C GLY A 366 -9.90 16.73 -0.56
N ALA A 367 -9.87 17.84 0.18
CA ALA A 367 -9.39 19.11 -0.37
C ALA A 367 -7.90 19.05 -0.73
N GLY A 368 -7.48 19.82 -1.73
CA GLY A 368 -6.07 20.03 -2.03
C GLY A 368 -5.37 20.89 -0.99
N GLY A 369 -4.08 20.68 -0.80
CA GLY A 369 -3.24 21.48 0.08
C GLY A 369 -2.89 22.84 -0.53
N ALA A 370 -2.83 23.89 0.28
CA ALA A 370 -2.35 25.18 -0.18
C ALA A 370 -0.87 25.11 -0.58
N GLY A 371 -0.48 25.82 -1.64
CA GLY A 371 0.94 26.05 -1.94
C GLY A 371 1.60 26.94 -0.89
N GLY A 372 2.89 26.72 -0.65
CA GLY A 372 3.70 27.54 0.24
C GLY A 372 4.03 28.89 -0.39
N ALA A 373 4.19 29.92 0.43
CA ALA A 373 4.66 31.22 -0.05
C ALA A 373 6.14 31.15 -0.45
N GLY A 374 6.52 31.84 -1.53
CA GLY A 374 7.92 32.10 -1.87
C GLY A 374 8.54 33.20 -1.00
N GLY A 375 9.87 33.31 -1.07
CA GLY A 375 10.66 34.42 -0.52
C GLY A 375 10.53 35.71 -1.32
N LEU A 376 11.27 36.74 -0.91
CA LEU A 376 11.29 38.05 -1.58
C LEU A 376 11.58 37.95 -3.09
N PHE A 377 12.48 37.03 -3.48
CA PHE A 377 12.83 36.75 -4.88
C PHE A 377 12.39 35.35 -5.34
N GLY A 378 11.59 34.64 -4.53
CA GLY A 378 11.11 33.30 -4.85
C GLY A 378 9.69 33.31 -5.39
N VAL A 379 9.30 32.23 -6.04
CA VAL A 379 7.91 32.02 -6.47
C VAL A 379 7.12 31.24 -5.43
N SER A 380 5.83 31.52 -5.31
CA SER A 380 4.93 30.70 -4.49
C SER A 380 4.73 29.32 -5.11
N GLY A 381 4.62 28.31 -4.27
CA GLY A 381 4.27 26.96 -4.68
C GLY A 381 2.84 26.89 -5.20
N SER A 382 2.58 25.93 -6.10
CA SER A 382 1.24 25.63 -6.59
C SER A 382 0.38 25.02 -5.48
N SER A 383 -0.90 25.36 -5.44
CA SER A 383 -1.88 24.60 -4.66
C SER A 383 -2.07 23.21 -5.25
N GLY A 384 -2.29 22.23 -4.38
CA GLY A 384 -2.69 20.89 -4.76
C GLY A 384 -4.12 20.87 -5.28
N LEU A 385 -4.40 19.91 -6.16
CA LEU A 385 -5.77 19.64 -6.61
C LEU A 385 -6.57 18.96 -5.51
N GLY A 386 -7.88 19.19 -5.50
CA GLY A 386 -8.79 18.37 -4.72
C GLY A 386 -8.91 16.95 -5.25
N GLY A 387 -9.39 16.05 -4.39
CA GLY A 387 -9.66 14.66 -4.73
C GLY A 387 -11.02 14.49 -5.40
N ALA A 388 -11.13 13.46 -6.23
CA ALA A 388 -12.41 13.08 -6.81
C ALA A 388 -13.36 12.53 -5.73
N ALA A 389 -14.66 12.75 -5.92
CA ALA A 389 -15.71 12.11 -5.13
C ALA A 389 -15.75 10.59 -5.36
N GLY A 390 -16.20 9.85 -4.35
CA GLY A 390 -16.63 8.47 -4.51
C GLY A 390 -18.00 8.38 -5.18
N SER A 391 -18.22 7.34 -5.98
CA SER A 391 -19.55 7.04 -6.52
C SER A 391 -20.49 6.53 -5.41
N GLY A 392 -21.78 6.77 -5.57
CA GLY A 392 -22.78 6.10 -4.74
C GLY A 392 -22.82 4.60 -5.00
N GLY A 393 -23.24 3.84 -3.99
CA GLY A 393 -23.44 2.40 -4.10
C GLY A 393 -24.70 2.07 -4.89
N ASN A 394 -24.71 0.89 -5.53
CA ASN A 394 -25.92 0.42 -6.19
C ASN A 394 -27.01 0.05 -5.15
N GLY A 395 -28.27 0.27 -5.47
CA GLY A 395 -29.37 -0.30 -4.71
C GLY A 395 -29.38 -1.82 -4.80
N GLY A 396 -29.90 -2.48 -3.76
CA GLY A 396 -30.11 -3.92 -3.74
C GLY A 396 -31.24 -4.34 -4.67
N GLY A 397 -31.20 -5.57 -5.15
CA GLY A 397 -32.31 -6.12 -5.94
C GLY A 397 -33.61 -6.22 -5.13
N GLY A 398 -34.74 -6.27 -5.82
CA GLY A 398 -36.01 -6.64 -5.20
C GLY A 398 -35.95 -8.05 -4.61
N GLY A 399 -36.77 -8.29 -3.61
CA GLY A 399 -37.03 -9.63 -3.09
C GLY A 399 -37.77 -10.46 -4.13
N GLU A 400 -37.49 -11.76 -4.14
CA GLU A 400 -38.24 -12.68 -5.00
C GLU A 400 -39.70 -12.79 -4.55
N PRO A 401 -40.64 -12.96 -5.48
CA PRO A 401 -42.03 -13.15 -5.12
C PRO A 401 -42.29 -14.46 -4.37
N GLY A 402 -43.34 -14.46 -3.55
CA GLY A 402 -43.89 -15.65 -2.95
C GLY A 402 -44.52 -16.56 -4.02
N VAL A 403 -44.37 -17.87 -3.82
CA VAL A 403 -44.98 -18.90 -4.67
C VAL A 403 -46.48 -18.97 -4.36
N ALA A 404 -47.25 -19.21 -5.41
CA ALA A 404 -48.68 -19.47 -5.31
C ALA A 404 -48.99 -20.68 -4.41
N GLY A 405 -50.12 -20.62 -3.70
CA GLY A 405 -50.67 -21.78 -3.02
C GLY A 405 -51.13 -22.85 -4.01
N SER A 406 -51.18 -24.11 -3.58
CA SER A 406 -51.74 -25.21 -4.36
C SER A 406 -53.27 -25.27 -4.22
N PRO A 407 -54.02 -25.68 -5.27
CA PRO A 407 -55.48 -25.72 -5.21
C PRO A 407 -56.03 -26.77 -4.25
N GLY A 408 -57.26 -26.55 -3.77
CA GLY A 408 -58.02 -27.57 -3.04
C GLY A 408 -58.58 -28.63 -3.99
N VAL A 409 -58.51 -29.90 -3.58
CA VAL A 409 -59.09 -31.05 -4.33
C VAL A 409 -60.49 -31.36 -3.84
N GLY A 410 -61.46 -31.41 -4.75
CA GLY A 410 -62.82 -31.86 -4.46
C GLY A 410 -62.92 -33.39 -4.31
N PRO A 411 -63.94 -33.92 -3.62
CA PRO A 411 -64.16 -35.37 -3.58
C PRO A 411 -64.46 -35.92 -4.99
N ALA A 412 -63.91 -37.09 -5.30
CA ALA A 412 -63.97 -37.70 -6.63
C ALA A 412 -65.43 -37.90 -7.09
N GLY A 413 -65.88 -37.05 -8.03
CA GLY A 413 -67.18 -37.16 -8.67
C GLY A 413 -67.90 -35.83 -8.81
N ARG A 414 -67.76 -35.23 -10.00
CA ARG A 414 -68.61 -34.14 -10.53
C ARG A 414 -68.37 -32.74 -9.95
N GLY A 415 -67.12 -32.43 -9.62
CA GLY A 415 -66.64 -31.09 -9.27
C GLY A 415 -65.26 -30.80 -9.86
N GLY A 416 -64.99 -29.54 -10.23
CA GLY A 416 -63.67 -29.10 -10.67
C GLY A 416 -62.72 -28.86 -9.49
N ASP A 417 -61.43 -29.07 -9.71
CA ASP A 417 -60.37 -28.62 -8.79
C ASP A 417 -60.38 -27.09 -8.71
N GLY A 418 -59.95 -26.53 -7.57
CA GLY A 418 -59.79 -25.08 -7.44
C GLY A 418 -58.74 -24.54 -8.42
N ASN A 419 -58.72 -23.23 -8.63
CA ASN A 419 -57.68 -22.59 -9.43
C ASN A 419 -56.36 -22.46 -8.63
N LEU A 420 -55.24 -22.47 -9.34
CA LEU A 420 -53.93 -22.13 -8.79
C LEU A 420 -53.88 -20.64 -8.48
N GLY A 421 -53.27 -20.28 -7.36
CA GLY A 421 -52.96 -18.88 -7.06
C GLY A 421 -51.95 -18.32 -8.06
N GLN A 422 -51.80 -17.00 -8.07
CA GLN A 422 -50.76 -16.33 -8.85
C GLN A 422 -49.50 -16.15 -8.01
N PHE A 423 -48.34 -16.06 -8.66
CA PHE A 423 -47.14 -15.57 -7.98
C PHE A 423 -47.32 -14.08 -7.65
N GLY A 424 -46.72 -13.64 -6.54
CA GLY A 424 -46.60 -12.21 -6.31
C GLY A 424 -45.71 -11.55 -7.37
N PRO A 425 -45.73 -10.21 -7.50
CA PRO A 425 -44.68 -9.46 -8.18
C PRO A 425 -43.36 -9.49 -7.39
N GLU A 426 -42.25 -9.46 -8.11
CA GLU A 426 -40.93 -9.19 -7.53
C GLU A 426 -40.91 -7.80 -6.87
N GLY A 427 -40.13 -7.67 -5.80
CA GLY A 427 -39.93 -6.38 -5.16
C GLY A 427 -39.26 -5.37 -6.09
N ALA A 428 -39.46 -4.09 -5.82
CA ALA A 428 -38.68 -3.05 -6.51
C ALA A 428 -37.21 -3.11 -6.05
N PRO A 429 -36.22 -2.84 -6.93
CA PRO A 429 -34.86 -2.56 -6.50
C PRO A 429 -34.80 -1.34 -5.57
N GLY A 430 -33.81 -1.33 -4.68
CA GLY A 430 -33.46 -0.13 -3.91
C GLY A 430 -32.90 0.96 -4.81
N GLN A 431 -32.89 2.18 -4.31
CA GLN A 431 -32.32 3.32 -5.03
C GLN A 431 -30.79 3.28 -5.00
N PRO A 432 -30.10 3.68 -6.08
CA PRO A 432 -28.67 3.97 -6.01
C PRO A 432 -28.38 5.10 -5.03
N GLY A 433 -27.26 5.01 -4.33
CA GLY A 433 -26.75 6.09 -3.50
C GLY A 433 -26.29 7.28 -4.33
N GLN A 434 -26.26 8.45 -3.69
CA GLN A 434 -25.75 9.66 -4.34
C GLN A 434 -24.21 9.64 -4.37
N PRO A 435 -23.56 10.14 -5.43
CA PRO A 435 -22.12 10.40 -5.42
C PRO A 435 -21.75 11.44 -4.35
N GLY A 436 -20.52 11.37 -3.85
CA GLY A 436 -19.96 12.42 -3.01
C GLY A 436 -19.67 13.70 -3.79
N GLN A 437 -19.11 14.69 -3.09
CA GLN A 437 -18.64 15.94 -3.68
C GLN A 437 -17.12 15.92 -3.92
N PRO A 438 -16.62 16.49 -5.03
CA PRO A 438 -15.18 16.70 -5.21
C PRO A 438 -14.62 17.67 -4.15
N GLY A 439 -13.34 17.51 -3.82
CA GLY A 439 -12.61 18.36 -2.87
C GLY A 439 -11.98 19.62 -3.46
#